data_AF-A0AAP5QJN9-F1
#
_entry.id   AF-A0AAP5QJN9-F1
#
_cell.length_a   1.000
_cell.length_b   1.000
_cell.length_c   1.000
_cell.angle_alpha   90.00
_cell.angle_beta   90.00
_cell.angle_gamma   90.00
#
_symmetry.space_group_name_H-M   'P 1'
#
loop_
_entity.id
_entity.type
_entity.pdbx_description
1 polymer ?
#
loop_
_entity_poly.entity_id
_entity_poly.type
_entity_poly.pdbx_seq_one_letter_code
_entity_poly.pdbx_strand_id
1 'polypeptide(L)'
;MNLLVMTLSIYLLSLIVFFIFMYRGEKKEAAEKNTNEKFLLSTVIGALVLSLIPTAVIMVIILFATGSANVLVSFFELEIEFKQIVITSVCMVVYSFTFDNIFVAVGRHLIGDNFFKFIFASLFRFLFIYIVGILCSIGNSDNFKLSLGLTLFFLLLECIFPKKSDRAQNLKS
;
A
#
# COMPACT_ATOMS: atom_id res chain seq x y z
N MET A 1 4.39 21.48 -17.04
CA MET A 1 3.96 21.51 -15.62
C MET A 1 4.42 20.19 -15.00
N ASN A 2 5.20 20.23 -13.92
CA ASN A 2 5.79 19.01 -13.36
C ASN A 2 4.66 18.07 -12.88
N LEU A 3 4.78 16.75 -13.11
CA LEU A 3 3.75 15.76 -12.72
C LEU A 3 3.37 15.89 -11.24
N LEU A 4 4.36 16.18 -10.39
CA LEU A 4 4.18 16.49 -8.97
C LEU A 4 3.24 17.68 -8.72
N VAL A 5 3.43 18.78 -9.45
CA VAL A 5 2.61 19.98 -9.33
C VAL A 5 1.17 19.68 -9.73
N MET A 6 0.99 18.96 -10.84
CA MET A 6 -0.35 18.59 -11.33
C MET A 6 -1.08 17.69 -10.32
N THR A 7 -0.43 16.65 -9.79
CA THR A 7 -1.00 15.75 -8.79
C THR A 7 -1.34 16.50 -7.49
N LEU A 8 -0.46 17.39 -7.05
CA LEU A 8 -0.66 18.17 -5.82
C LEU A 8 -1.80 19.18 -5.97
N SER A 9 -1.96 19.79 -7.16
CA SER A 9 -3.11 20.62 -7.49
C SER A 9 -4.43 19.84 -7.49
N ILE A 10 -4.47 18.65 -8.13
CA ILE A 10 -5.68 17.80 -8.16
C ILE A 10 -6.05 17.34 -6.74
N TYR A 11 -5.06 16.98 -5.93
CA TYR A 11 -5.25 16.59 -4.53
C TYR A 11 -5.84 17.73 -3.70
N LEU A 12 -5.24 18.93 -3.74
CA LEU A 12 -5.74 20.11 -3.03
C LEU A 12 -7.16 20.47 -3.45
N LEU A 13 -7.44 20.43 -4.75
CA LEU A 13 -8.77 20.75 -5.29
C LEU A 13 -9.82 19.74 -4.83
N SER A 14 -9.49 18.44 -4.86
CA SER A 14 -10.36 17.38 -4.35
C SER A 14 -10.62 17.53 -2.85
N LEU A 15 -9.60 17.89 -2.08
CA LEU A 15 -9.70 18.12 -0.63
C LEU A 15 -10.62 19.31 -0.32
N ILE A 16 -10.51 20.41 -1.06
CA ILE A 16 -11.39 21.58 -0.92
C ILE A 16 -12.85 21.20 -1.25
N VAL A 17 -13.07 20.48 -2.34
CA VAL A 17 -14.44 20.04 -2.71
C VAL A 17 -15.01 19.11 -1.65
N PHE A 18 -14.22 18.16 -1.15
CA PHE A 18 -14.64 17.24 -0.10
C PHE A 18 -14.91 17.96 1.22
N PHE A 19 -14.10 18.97 1.57
CA PHE A 19 -14.33 19.83 2.72
C PHE A 19 -15.67 20.56 2.62
N ILE A 20 -15.94 21.19 1.47
CA ILE A 20 -17.20 21.91 1.23
C ILE A 20 -18.38 20.95 1.30
N PHE A 21 -18.25 19.74 0.75
CA PHE A 21 -19.28 18.71 0.78
C PHE A 21 -19.59 18.27 2.22
N MET A 22 -18.56 17.89 2.99
CA MET A 22 -18.68 17.53 4.41
C MET A 22 -19.31 18.66 5.22
N TYR A 23 -18.82 19.89 5.06
CA TYR A 23 -19.34 21.06 5.77
C TYR A 23 -20.81 21.35 5.42
N ARG A 24 -21.20 21.20 4.15
CA ARG A 24 -22.60 21.36 3.73
C ARG A 24 -23.51 20.25 4.28
N GLY A 25 -23.02 19.01 4.35
CA GLY A 25 -23.75 17.89 4.96
C GLY A 25 -24.02 18.15 6.44
N GLU A 26 -22.97 18.43 7.20
CA GLU A 26 -23.04 18.74 8.63
C GLU A 26 -23.89 20.00 8.92
N LYS A 27 -23.81 21.04 8.07
CA LYS A 27 -24.64 22.26 8.22
C LYS A 27 -26.13 21.99 8.05
N LYS A 28 -26.53 21.07 7.16
CA LYS A 28 -27.94 20.69 6.98
C LYS A 28 -28.48 19.98 8.21
N GLU A 29 -27.72 19.03 8.77
CA GLU A 29 -28.12 18.30 9.98
C GLU A 29 -28.13 19.19 11.24
N ALA A 30 -27.26 20.19 11.30
CA ALA A 30 -27.19 21.13 12.40
C ALA A 30 -28.31 22.17 12.43
N ALA A 31 -28.77 22.61 11.26
CA ALA A 31 -29.93 23.49 11.14
C ALA A 31 -31.21 22.81 11.65
N GLU A 32 -31.28 21.48 11.56
CA GLU A 32 -32.38 20.65 12.07
C GLU A 32 -32.29 20.42 13.59
N LYS A 33 -31.08 20.47 14.17
CA LYS A 33 -30.80 20.20 15.60
C LYS A 33 -30.51 21.45 16.46
N ASN A 34 -30.60 22.67 15.92
CA ASN A 34 -30.18 23.92 16.60
C ASN A 34 -28.72 23.86 17.15
N THR A 35 -27.84 23.16 16.44
CA THR A 35 -26.44 22.97 16.87
C THR A 35 -25.59 24.18 16.48
N ASN A 36 -24.75 24.66 17.41
CA ASN A 36 -23.92 25.85 17.23
C ASN A 36 -22.92 25.70 16.05
N GLU A 37 -22.85 26.68 15.14
CA GLU A 37 -21.98 26.63 13.94
C GLU A 37 -20.48 26.40 14.29
N LYS A 38 -20.03 26.90 15.46
CA LYS A 38 -18.66 26.66 15.95
C LYS A 38 -18.39 25.17 16.24
N PHE A 39 -19.39 24.44 16.71
CA PHE A 39 -19.27 23.01 16.99
C PHE A 39 -19.18 22.18 15.70
N LEU A 40 -19.86 22.62 14.63
CA LEU A 40 -19.80 21.98 13.31
C LEU A 40 -18.44 22.13 12.65
N LEU A 41 -17.88 23.35 12.67
CA LEU A 41 -16.52 23.59 12.16
C LEU A 41 -15.50 22.75 12.92
N SER A 42 -15.61 22.66 14.25
CA SER A 42 -14.74 21.81 15.07
C SER A 42 -14.87 20.33 14.70
N THR A 43 -16.08 19.85 14.39
CA THR A 43 -16.34 18.45 14.05
C THR A 43 -15.77 18.10 12.68
N VAL A 44 -15.96 18.96 11.68
CA VAL A 44 -15.41 18.78 10.32
C VAL A 44 -13.88 18.83 10.34
N ILE A 45 -13.29 19.78 11.07
CA ILE A 45 -11.83 19.87 11.25
C ILE A 45 -11.31 18.62 11.97
N GLY A 46 -12.01 18.17 13.03
CA GLY A 46 -11.68 16.96 13.76
C GLY A 46 -11.68 15.72 12.86
N ALA A 47 -12.70 15.55 12.01
CA ALA A 47 -12.79 14.46 11.04
C ALA A 47 -11.67 14.51 9.99
N LEU A 48 -11.27 15.71 9.56
CA LEU A 48 -10.16 15.90 8.63
C LEU A 48 -8.80 15.54 9.22
N VAL A 49 -8.53 16.00 10.44
CA VAL A 49 -7.33 15.63 11.19
C VAL A 49 -7.29 14.12 11.42
N LEU A 50 -8.44 13.52 11.75
CA LEU A 50 -8.55 12.07 11.92
C LEU A 50 -8.29 11.31 10.62
N SER A 51 -8.74 11.83 9.47
CA SER A 51 -8.50 11.28 8.13
C SER A 51 -7.04 11.40 7.65
N LEU A 52 -6.32 12.44 8.11
CA LEU A 52 -4.90 12.63 7.80
C LEU A 52 -4.01 11.52 8.38
N ILE A 53 -4.38 10.94 9.52
CA ILE A 53 -3.61 9.86 10.17
C ILE A 53 -3.48 8.61 9.28
N PRO A 54 -4.56 7.94 8.85
CA PRO A 54 -4.44 6.76 7.99
C PRO A 54 -3.80 7.11 6.64
N THR A 55 -4.06 8.31 6.11
CA THR A 55 -3.43 8.80 4.88
C THR A 55 -1.91 8.90 5.03
N ALA A 56 -1.42 9.46 6.13
CA ALA A 56 0.01 9.57 6.43
C ALA A 56 0.64 8.19 6.60
N VAL A 57 -0.04 7.25 7.27
CA VAL A 57 0.44 5.87 7.42
C VAL A 57 0.59 5.19 6.06
N ILE A 58 -0.42 5.29 5.19
CA ILE A 58 -0.37 4.72 3.84
C ILE A 58 0.78 5.35 3.03
N MET A 59 0.95 6.67 3.12
CA MET A 59 2.03 7.38 2.43
C MET A 59 3.41 6.91 2.89
N VAL A 60 3.62 6.74 4.19
CA VAL A 60 4.89 6.20 4.74
C VAL A 60 5.16 4.80 4.22
N ILE A 61 4.14 3.94 4.16
CA ILE A 61 4.27 2.57 3.64
C ILE A 61 4.65 2.57 2.15
N ILE A 62 4.03 3.43 1.34
CA ILE A 62 4.37 3.58 -0.08
C ILE A 62 5.80 4.10 -0.25
N LEU A 63 6.22 5.08 0.55
CA LEU A 63 7.59 5.60 0.52
C LEU A 63 8.60 4.52 0.91
N PHE A 64 8.29 3.71 1.92
CA PHE A 64 9.13 2.59 2.31
C PHE A 64 9.27 1.57 1.17
N ALA A 65 8.16 1.16 0.56
CA ALA A 65 8.17 0.23 -0.58
C ALA A 65 8.95 0.79 -1.77
N THR A 66 8.74 2.07 -2.09
CA THR A 66 9.46 2.78 -3.17
C THR A 66 10.96 2.84 -2.88
N GLY A 67 11.33 3.15 -1.64
CA GLY A 67 12.73 3.15 -1.20
C GLY A 67 13.38 1.77 -1.35
N SER A 68 12.70 0.70 -0.93
CA SER A 68 13.18 -0.68 -1.09
C SER A 68 13.37 -1.06 -2.55
N ALA A 69 12.40 -0.75 -3.42
CA ALA A 69 12.51 -1.01 -4.84
C ALA A 69 13.66 -0.21 -5.49
N ASN A 70 13.83 1.04 -5.09
CA ASN A 70 14.93 1.89 -5.60
C ASN A 70 16.31 1.35 -5.18
N VAL A 71 16.45 0.83 -3.95
CA VAL A 71 17.68 0.16 -3.51
C VAL A 71 17.99 -1.05 -4.39
N LEU A 72 16.98 -1.86 -4.74
CA LEU A 72 17.17 -3.01 -5.64
C LEU A 72 17.54 -2.57 -7.06
N VAL A 73 16.94 -1.50 -7.57
CA VAL A 73 17.29 -0.91 -8.87
C VAL A 73 18.75 -0.48 -8.90
N SER A 74 19.23 0.21 -7.87
CA SER A 74 20.64 0.60 -7.76
C SER A 74 21.57 -0.60 -7.56
N PHE A 75 21.16 -1.61 -6.78
CA PHE A 75 21.98 -2.79 -6.48
C PHE A 75 22.17 -3.72 -7.69
N PHE A 76 21.13 -3.86 -8.52
CA PHE A 76 21.15 -4.70 -9.72
C PHE A 76 21.43 -3.92 -11.02
N GLU A 77 21.72 -2.62 -10.91
CA GLU A 77 21.97 -1.72 -12.05
C GLU A 77 20.86 -1.80 -13.12
N LEU A 78 19.60 -1.74 -12.68
CA LEU A 78 18.43 -1.89 -13.55
C LEU A 78 18.11 -0.58 -14.28
N GLU A 79 17.75 -0.65 -15.57
CA GLU A 79 17.36 0.51 -16.37
C GLU A 79 15.86 0.81 -16.21
N ILE A 80 15.47 1.19 -14.99
CA ILE A 80 14.07 1.42 -14.61
C ILE A 80 13.86 2.88 -14.23
N GLU A 81 12.86 3.51 -14.84
CA GLU A 81 12.52 4.90 -14.50
C GLU A 81 11.88 4.99 -13.11
N PHE A 82 12.15 6.09 -12.39
CA PHE A 82 11.55 6.34 -11.07
C PHE A 82 10.02 6.27 -11.08
N LYS A 83 9.37 6.70 -12.17
CA LYS A 83 7.92 6.57 -12.34
C LYS A 83 7.44 5.11 -12.29
N GLN A 84 8.16 4.19 -12.93
CA GLN A 84 7.85 2.77 -12.93
C GLN A 84 8.06 2.15 -11.53
N ILE A 85 9.09 2.59 -10.80
CA ILE A 85 9.35 2.19 -9.41
C ILE A 85 8.17 2.58 -8.51
N VAL A 86 7.70 3.82 -8.61
CA VAL A 86 6.56 4.33 -7.82
C VAL A 86 5.28 3.54 -8.13
N ILE A 87 4.96 3.32 -9.40
CA ILE A 87 3.76 2.56 -9.80
C ILE A 87 3.83 1.12 -9.25
N THR A 88 4.96 0.45 -9.44
CA THR A 88 5.17 -0.92 -8.96
C THR A 88 5.03 -1.00 -7.44
N SER A 89 5.55 -0.01 -6.72
CA SER A 89 5.45 0.07 -5.25
C SER A 89 4.02 0.27 -4.77
N VAL A 90 3.26 1.17 -5.40
CA VAL A 90 1.83 1.36 -5.09
C VAL A 90 1.05 0.07 -5.33
N CYS A 91 1.26 -0.60 -6.48
CA CYS A 91 0.62 -1.88 -6.77
C CYS A 91 0.99 -2.95 -5.73
N MET A 92 2.25 -3.02 -5.31
CA MET A 92 2.71 -3.95 -4.29
C MET A 92 2.06 -3.70 -2.92
N VAL A 93 1.91 -2.43 -2.52
CA VAL A 93 1.22 -2.06 -1.27
C VAL A 93 -0.24 -2.46 -1.34
N VAL A 94 -0.92 -2.18 -2.46
CA VAL A 94 -2.31 -2.60 -2.67
C VAL A 94 -2.43 -4.12 -2.57
N TYR A 95 -1.58 -4.86 -3.28
CA TYR A 95 -1.53 -6.33 -3.21
C TYR A 95 -1.33 -6.85 -1.79
N SER A 96 -0.41 -6.25 -1.04
CA SER A 96 -0.09 -6.63 0.34
C SER A 96 -1.29 -6.46 1.28
N PHE A 97 -2.11 -5.42 1.05
CA PHE A 97 -3.32 -5.20 1.84
C PHE A 97 -4.51 -6.08 1.42
N THR A 98 -4.65 -6.42 0.13
CA THR A 98 -5.84 -7.10 -0.38
C THR A 98 -5.65 -8.60 -0.58
N PHE A 99 -4.65 -9.01 -1.36
CA PHE A 99 -4.52 -10.36 -1.88
C PHE A 99 -3.58 -11.24 -1.05
N ASP A 100 -2.57 -10.63 -0.44
CA ASP A 100 -1.49 -11.38 0.21
C ASP A 100 -1.99 -12.31 1.32
N ASN A 101 -2.87 -11.81 2.19
CA ASN A 101 -3.47 -12.62 3.25
C ASN A 101 -4.33 -13.77 2.68
N ILE A 102 -4.96 -13.58 1.52
CA ILE A 102 -5.77 -14.62 0.86
C ILE A 102 -4.85 -15.76 0.41
N PHE A 103 -3.75 -15.44 -0.27
CA PHE A 103 -2.81 -16.46 -0.76
C PHE A 103 -2.09 -17.19 0.38
N VAL A 104 -1.77 -16.50 1.48
CA VAL A 104 -1.22 -17.15 2.68
C VAL A 104 -2.26 -18.10 3.31
N ALA A 105 -3.53 -17.71 3.37
CA ALA A 105 -4.60 -18.56 3.90
C ALA A 105 -4.84 -19.79 3.01
N VAL A 106 -4.87 -19.61 1.70
CA VAL A 106 -4.97 -20.70 0.72
C VAL A 106 -3.75 -21.64 0.83
N GLY A 107 -2.54 -21.08 0.90
CA GLY A 107 -1.32 -21.87 1.07
C GLY A 107 -1.32 -22.68 2.36
N ARG A 108 -1.81 -22.11 3.46
CA ARG A 108 -2.00 -22.83 4.72
C ARG A 108 -2.99 -23.99 4.58
N HIS A 109 -4.06 -23.82 3.82
CA HIS A 109 -5.06 -24.86 3.61
C HIS A 109 -4.55 -26.00 2.73
N LEU A 110 -3.82 -25.68 1.65
CA LEU A 110 -3.33 -26.66 0.68
C LEU A 110 -2.08 -27.42 1.16
N ILE A 111 -1.16 -26.75 1.84
CA ILE A 111 0.18 -27.28 2.17
C ILE A 111 0.33 -27.54 3.68
N GLY A 112 -0.57 -27.01 4.50
CA GLY A 112 -0.51 -27.05 5.95
C GLY A 112 0.16 -25.83 6.56
N ASP A 113 0.20 -25.78 7.90
CA ASP A 113 0.69 -24.61 8.65
C ASP A 113 2.22 -24.56 8.80
N ASN A 114 2.93 -24.86 7.72
CA ASN A 114 4.39 -24.93 7.67
C ASN A 114 4.98 -23.71 6.92
N PHE A 115 6.30 -23.55 6.98
CA PHE A 115 7.04 -22.51 6.25
C PHE A 115 6.71 -22.47 4.75
N PHE A 116 6.40 -23.62 4.15
CA PHE A 116 6.00 -23.73 2.75
C PHE A 116 4.77 -22.90 2.35
N LYS A 117 3.91 -22.49 3.31
CA LYS A 117 2.79 -21.56 3.03
C LYS A 117 3.28 -20.20 2.53
N PHE A 118 4.43 -19.72 3.03
CA PHE A 118 5.03 -18.45 2.62
C PHE A 118 5.72 -18.55 1.27
N ILE A 119 6.32 -19.71 0.95
CA ILE A 119 6.85 -20.00 -0.38
C ILE A 119 5.72 -19.97 -1.42
N PHE A 120 4.59 -20.60 -1.09
CA PHE A 120 3.40 -20.58 -1.95
C PHE A 120 2.89 -19.15 -2.20
N ALA A 121 2.71 -18.35 -1.15
CA ALA A 121 2.28 -16.96 -1.29
C ALA A 121 3.29 -16.11 -2.09
N SER A 122 4.58 -16.38 -1.93
CA SER A 122 5.66 -15.69 -2.65
C SER A 122 5.62 -15.94 -4.16
N LEU A 123 5.16 -17.11 -4.62
CA LEU A 123 4.98 -17.36 -6.06
C LEU A 123 3.92 -16.42 -6.67
N PHE A 124 2.79 -16.22 -5.99
CA PHE A 124 1.76 -15.29 -6.43
C PHE A 124 2.21 -13.83 -6.35
N ARG A 125 3.00 -13.51 -5.32
CA ARG A 125 3.63 -12.19 -5.18
C ARG A 125 4.57 -11.89 -6.35
N PHE A 126 5.43 -12.86 -6.72
CA PHE A 126 6.31 -12.74 -7.88
C PHE A 126 5.51 -12.54 -9.18
N LEU A 127 4.51 -13.40 -9.42
CA LEU A 127 3.64 -13.30 -10.60
C LEU A 127 2.97 -11.93 -10.69
N PHE A 128 2.44 -11.42 -9.58
CA PHE A 128 1.79 -10.12 -9.53
C PHE A 128 2.75 -8.99 -9.88
N ILE A 129 3.93 -8.94 -9.26
CA ILE A 129 4.92 -7.89 -9.54
C ILE A 129 5.40 -7.97 -10.99
N TYR A 130 5.62 -9.17 -11.50
CA TYR A 130 6.05 -9.38 -12.88
C TYR A 130 5.00 -8.89 -13.89
N ILE A 131 3.72 -9.19 -13.67
CA ILE A 131 2.61 -8.69 -14.51
C ILE A 131 2.54 -7.17 -14.45
N VAL A 132 2.66 -6.57 -13.26
CA VAL A 132 2.70 -5.11 -13.10
C VAL A 132 3.88 -4.50 -13.86
N GLY A 133 5.06 -5.13 -13.81
CA GLY A 133 6.23 -4.66 -14.55
C GLY A 133 6.05 -4.72 -16.07
N ILE A 134 5.36 -5.75 -16.58
CA ILE A 134 4.97 -5.82 -18.01
C ILE A 134 4.02 -4.66 -18.36
N LEU A 135 3.01 -4.40 -17.52
CA LEU A 135 2.07 -3.29 -17.74
C LEU A 135 2.76 -1.91 -17.70
N CYS A 136 3.87 -1.79 -16.97
CA CYS A 136 4.69 -0.58 -16.92
C CYS A 136 5.74 -0.50 -18.04
N SER A 137 5.76 -1.46 -18.98
CA SER A 137 6.75 -1.58 -20.05
C SER A 137 8.20 -1.64 -19.54
N ILE A 138 8.43 -2.28 -18.38
CA ILE A 138 9.77 -2.56 -17.88
C ILE A 138 10.37 -3.68 -18.76
N GLY A 139 11.62 -3.54 -19.19
CA GLY A 139 12.30 -4.55 -20.00
C GLY A 139 12.28 -5.94 -19.35
N ASN A 140 12.11 -7.01 -20.13
CA ASN A 140 11.88 -8.37 -19.60
C ASN A 140 12.95 -8.84 -18.61
N SER A 141 14.23 -8.56 -18.90
CA SER A 141 15.36 -8.88 -18.01
C SER A 141 15.24 -8.14 -16.68
N ASP A 142 14.99 -6.85 -16.74
CA ASP A 142 15.01 -5.98 -15.55
C ASP A 142 13.76 -6.19 -14.69
N ASN A 143 12.62 -6.43 -15.33
CA ASN A 143 11.39 -6.81 -14.65
C ASN A 143 11.55 -8.14 -13.90
N PHE A 144 12.21 -9.13 -14.51
CA PHE A 144 12.47 -10.40 -13.84
C PHE A 144 13.36 -10.21 -12.61
N LYS A 145 14.48 -9.48 -12.74
CA LYS A 145 15.39 -9.19 -11.63
C LYS A 145 14.69 -8.42 -10.51
N LEU A 146 13.93 -7.37 -10.84
CA LEU A 146 13.19 -6.56 -9.87
C LEU A 146 12.12 -7.39 -9.15
N SER A 147 11.32 -8.15 -9.89
CA SER A 147 10.25 -9.00 -9.34
C SER A 147 10.82 -10.06 -8.41
N LEU A 148 11.92 -10.71 -8.81
CA LEU A 148 12.60 -11.70 -7.99
C LEU A 148 13.20 -11.05 -6.74
N GLY A 149 13.91 -9.93 -6.89
CA GLY A 149 14.54 -9.20 -5.80
C GLY A 149 13.53 -8.73 -4.74
N LEU A 150 12.43 -8.13 -5.16
CA LEU A 150 11.36 -7.67 -4.25
C LEU A 150 10.67 -8.85 -3.55
N THR A 151 10.39 -9.94 -4.28
CA THR A 151 9.76 -11.12 -3.70
C THR A 151 10.66 -11.78 -2.65
N LEU A 152 11.95 -11.93 -2.95
CA LEU A 152 12.93 -12.47 -2.00
C LEU A 152 13.10 -11.56 -0.78
N PHE A 153 13.15 -10.24 -0.99
CA PHE A 153 13.21 -9.27 0.09
C PHE A 153 12.02 -9.42 1.06
N PHE A 154 10.81 -9.55 0.52
CA PHE A 154 9.62 -9.76 1.32
C PHE A 154 9.60 -11.11 2.03
N LEU A 155 10.01 -12.19 1.35
CA LEU A 155 10.13 -13.51 1.98
C LEU A 155 11.13 -13.48 3.14
N LEU A 156 12.26 -12.78 3.01
CA LEU A 156 13.21 -12.57 4.09
C LEU A 156 12.60 -11.80 5.27
N LEU A 157 11.81 -10.76 5.00
CA LEU A 157 11.10 -10.04 6.05
C LEU A 157 10.12 -10.95 6.81
N GLU A 158 9.41 -11.83 6.12
CA GLU A 158 8.51 -12.81 6.75
C GLU A 158 9.27 -13.84 7.59
N CYS A 159 10.46 -14.27 7.15
CA CYS A 159 11.33 -15.14 7.93
C CYS A 159 11.83 -14.47 9.23
N ILE A 160 12.22 -13.20 9.15
CA ILE A 160 12.79 -12.44 10.29
C ILE A 160 11.69 -11.98 11.25
N PHE A 161 10.53 -11.58 10.72
CA PHE A 161 9.41 -11.05 11.47
C PHE A 161 8.17 -11.95 11.35
N PRO A 162 8.21 -13.18 11.90
CA PRO A 162 7.04 -14.05 11.88
C PRO A 162 5.89 -13.40 12.65
N LYS A 163 4.72 -13.33 11.99
CA LYS A 163 3.50 -12.70 12.51
C LYS A 163 3.13 -13.35 13.85
N LYS A 164 2.82 -12.54 14.87
CA LYS A 164 2.56 -13.02 16.25
C LYS A 164 1.46 -14.11 16.33
N SER A 165 0.52 -14.12 15.38
CA SER A 165 -0.49 -15.16 15.21
C SER A 165 0.09 -16.56 14.96
N ASP A 166 1.20 -16.65 14.22
CA ASP A 166 1.85 -17.93 13.91
C ASP A 166 2.73 -18.42 15.07
N ARG A 167 3.24 -17.52 15.92
CA ARG A 167 4.01 -17.87 17.13
C ARG A 167 3.19 -18.66 18.14
N ALA A 168 1.89 -18.38 18.26
CA ALA A 168 1.01 -19.08 19.19
C ALA A 168 0.61 -20.50 18.72
N GLN A 169 0.64 -20.76 17.41
CA GLN A 169 0.33 -22.09 16.85
C GLN A 169 1.58 -22.98 16.80
N ASN A 170 2.77 -22.43 16.53
CA ASN A 170 4.03 -23.19 16.55
C ASN A 170 4.48 -23.63 17.95
N LEU A 171 3.94 -23.05 19.03
CA LEU A 171 4.18 -23.49 20.42
C LEU A 171 3.25 -24.63 20.87
N LYS A 172 2.29 -25.04 20.02
CA LYS A 172 1.32 -26.11 20.31
C LYS A 172 1.46 -27.33 19.40
N SER A 173 2.40 -27.31 18.45
CA SER A 173 2.83 -28.46 17.65
C SER A 173 4.08 -29.08 18.26
#